data_AF-A0AAQ6IU03-F1
#
_entry.id   AF-A0AAQ6IU03-F1
#
_cell.length_a   1.000
_cell.length_b   1.000
_cell.length_c   1.000
_cell.angle_alpha   90.00
_cell.angle_beta   90.00
_cell.angle_gamma   90.00
#
_symmetry.space_group_name_H-M   'P 1'
#
loop_
_entity.id
_entity.type
_entity.pdbx_description
1 polymer ?
#
loop_
_entity_poly.entity_id
_entity_poly.type
_entity_poly.pdbx_seq_one_letter_code
_entity_poly.pdbx_strand_id
1 'polypeptide(L)'
;TPDNVKEECFTTALECLKKELNGTVKAECNDDNDYIGQGVKPMDESIKFALNSSECSCERWSETSFSEFLNKTEDLCEHIYSALTKS
;
A
#
# COMPACT_ATOMS: atom_id res chain seq x y z
N THR A 1 -8.86 1.05 2.75
CA THR A 1 -7.98 1.10 1.58
C THR A 1 -7.55 2.52 1.31
N PRO A 2 -6.23 2.82 1.35
CA PRO A 2 -5.71 4.13 1.00
C PRO A 2 -6.33 4.69 -0.28
N ASP A 3 -6.76 5.95 -0.20
CA ASP A 3 -7.47 6.65 -1.28
C ASP A 3 -7.18 8.15 -1.16
N ASN A 4 -7.08 8.84 -2.30
CA ASN A 4 -6.71 10.26 -2.40
C ASN A 4 -5.51 10.63 -1.49
N VAL A 5 -4.48 9.77 -1.52
CA VAL A 5 -3.32 9.87 -0.63
C VAL A 5 -2.48 11.08 -1.00
N LYS A 6 -2.18 11.93 -0.02
CA LYS A 6 -1.24 13.05 -0.17
C LYS A 6 0.21 12.56 -0.08
N GLU A 7 1.15 13.30 -0.67
CA GLU A 7 2.57 12.89 -0.72
C GLU A 7 3.16 12.65 0.68
N GLU A 8 2.78 13.47 1.68
CA GLU A 8 3.22 13.31 3.07
C GLU A 8 2.70 12.04 3.76
N CYS A 9 1.77 11.32 3.13
CA CYS A 9 1.20 10.05 3.60
C CYS A 9 1.63 8.84 2.77
N PHE A 10 2.49 8.99 1.76
CA PHE A 10 2.88 7.87 0.90
C PHE A 10 3.50 6.71 1.66
N THR A 11 4.37 6.96 2.65
CA THR A 11 4.95 5.89 3.48
C THR A 11 3.86 5.11 4.20
N THR A 12 3.01 5.82 4.94
CA THR A 12 1.96 5.19 5.74
C THR A 12 1.00 4.43 4.84
N ALA A 13 0.62 4.99 3.69
CA ALA A 13 -0.27 4.31 2.76
C ALA A 13 0.33 3.01 2.21
N LEU A 14 1.63 3.01 1.85
CA LEU A 14 2.34 1.79 1.43
C LEU A 14 2.45 0.76 2.57
N GLU A 15 2.72 1.20 3.80
CA GLU A 15 2.75 0.33 4.98
C GLU A 15 1.38 -0.32 5.23
N CYS A 16 0.30 0.44 5.09
CA CYS A 16 -1.07 -0.07 5.23
C CYS A 16 -1.40 -1.11 4.17
N LEU A 17 -1.07 -0.84 2.90
CA LEU A 17 -1.28 -1.80 1.81
C LEU A 17 -0.46 -3.08 2.03
N LYS A 18 0.82 -2.94 2.39
CA LYS A 18 1.69 -4.07 2.68
C LYS A 18 1.13 -4.93 3.80
N LYS A 19 0.64 -4.31 4.88
CA LYS A 19 0.05 -5.01 6.02
C LYS A 19 -1.22 -5.77 5.61
N GLU A 20 -2.08 -5.15 4.80
CA GLU A 20 -3.32 -5.79 4.34
C GLU A 20 -3.04 -6.95 3.38
N LEU A 21 -2.14 -6.74 2.41
CA LEU A 21 -1.71 -7.76 1.45
C LEU A 21 -1.06 -8.95 2.16
N ASN A 22 -0.04 -8.69 2.99
CA ASN A 22 0.72 -9.74 3.67
C ASN A 22 0.04 -10.28 4.94
N GLY A 23 -1.18 -9.80 5.24
CA GLY A 23 -1.99 -10.20 6.38
C GLY A 23 -3.31 -10.81 5.91
N THR A 24 -4.36 -9.98 5.85
CA THR A 24 -5.72 -10.38 5.49
C THR A 24 -5.78 -11.11 4.15
N VAL A 25 -5.25 -10.50 3.09
CA VAL A 25 -5.35 -11.05 1.73
C VAL A 25 -4.59 -12.37 1.62
N LYS A 26 -3.37 -12.42 2.16
CA LYS A 26 -2.57 -13.64 2.18
C LYS A 26 -3.28 -14.80 2.88
N ALA A 27 -3.96 -14.53 4.00
CA ALA A 27 -4.73 -15.53 4.73
C ALA A 27 -5.98 -15.97 3.95
N GLU A 28 -6.74 -15.03 3.39
CA GLU A 28 -7.99 -15.31 2.69
C GLU A 28 -7.77 -16.01 1.33
N CYS A 29 -6.65 -15.72 0.66
CA CYS A 29 -6.29 -16.36 -0.60
C CYS A 29 -5.62 -17.73 -0.44
N ASN A 30 -5.33 -18.19 0.78
CA ASN A 30 -4.56 -19.40 1.06
C ASN A 30 -3.25 -19.45 0.24
N ASP A 31 -2.47 -18.37 0.31
CA ASP A 31 -1.23 -18.23 -0.47
C ASP A 31 -0.08 -19.07 0.13
N ASP A 32 -0.22 -20.39 0.02
CA ASP A 32 0.74 -21.38 0.55
C ASP A 32 2.15 -21.25 -0.06
N ASN A 33 2.23 -20.67 -1.26
CA ASN A 33 3.47 -20.48 -2.00
C ASN A 33 4.13 -19.10 -1.79
N ASP A 34 3.55 -18.26 -0.92
CA ASP A 34 4.06 -16.93 -0.58
C ASP A 34 4.19 -15.99 -1.80
N TYR A 35 3.33 -16.13 -2.81
CA TYR A 35 3.34 -15.23 -3.97
C TYR A 35 3.06 -13.78 -3.58
N ILE A 36 2.12 -13.57 -2.65
CA ILE A 36 1.79 -12.24 -2.15
C ILE A 36 2.95 -11.68 -1.33
N GLY A 37 3.54 -12.49 -0.46
CA GLY A 37 4.71 -12.09 0.32
C GLY A 37 5.90 -11.71 -0.55
N GLN A 38 6.12 -12.42 -1.65
CA GLN A 38 7.13 -12.06 -2.64
C GLN A 38 6.77 -10.76 -3.38
N GLY A 39 5.52 -10.58 -3.77
CA GLY A 39 5.04 -9.39 -4.47
C GLY A 39 5.13 -8.10 -3.66
N VAL A 40 5.03 -8.17 -2.32
CA VAL A 40 5.14 -6.98 -1.46
C VAL A 40 6.57 -6.64 -1.02
N LYS A 41 7.56 -7.49 -1.29
CA LYS A 41 8.97 -7.20 -0.94
C LYS A 41 9.50 -5.88 -1.54
N PRO A 42 9.23 -5.54 -2.81
CA PRO A 42 9.70 -4.26 -3.37
C PRO A 42 9.15 -3.04 -2.62
N MET A 43 7.98 -3.15 -1.96
CA MET A 43 7.42 -2.05 -1.16
C MET A 43 8.30 -1.70 0.04
N ASP A 44 9.07 -2.65 0.58
CA ASP A 44 10.02 -2.38 1.68
C ASP A 44 11.15 -1.42 1.28
N GLU A 45 11.53 -1.45 0.01
CA GLU A 45 12.54 -0.55 -0.51
C GLU A 45 11.97 0.86 -0.69
N SER A 46 10.71 0.98 -1.14
CA SER A 46 10.01 2.26 -1.29
C SER A 46 9.70 2.95 0.04
N ILE A 47 9.37 2.19 1.09
CA ILE A 47 9.04 2.72 2.43
C ILE A 47 10.24 3.43 3.08
N LYS A 48 11.49 3.00 2.80
CA LYS A 48 12.69 3.59 3.42
C LYS A 48 12.97 5.05 3.01
N PHE A 49 12.36 5.55 1.94
CA PHE A 49 12.68 6.85 1.36
C PHE A 49 11.61 7.93 1.59
N ALA A 50 10.50 7.60 2.25
CA ALA A 50 9.33 8.47 2.26
C ALA A 50 9.11 9.17 3.62
N LEU A 51 8.51 10.37 3.55
CA LEU A 51 8.28 11.27 4.68
C LEU A 51 7.17 10.74 5.60
N ASN A 52 7.44 10.60 6.89
CA ASN A 52 6.44 10.16 7.87
C ASN A 52 5.76 11.39 8.50
N SER A 53 4.48 11.58 8.19
CA SER A 53 3.61 12.50 8.94
C SER A 53 2.80 11.73 10.00
N SER A 54 2.78 12.22 11.24
CA SER A 54 1.93 11.68 12.31
C SER A 54 0.44 11.90 12.05
N GLU A 55 0.07 12.68 11.03
CA GLU A 55 -1.30 12.89 10.61
C GLU A 55 -1.83 11.76 9.70
N CYS A 56 -0.99 10.82 9.28
CA CYS A 56 -1.37 9.70 8.42
C CYS A 56 -1.55 8.43 9.27
N SER A 57 -2.64 7.70 9.07
CA SER A 57 -2.86 6.39 9.70
C SER A 57 -3.76 5.52 8.85
N CYS A 58 -3.62 4.19 8.95
CA CYS A 58 -4.39 3.25 8.13
C CYS A 58 -5.89 3.38 8.33
N GLU A 59 -6.31 3.64 9.57
CA GLU A 59 -7.69 3.67 10.03
C GLU A 59 -8.44 4.91 9.53
N ARG A 60 -7.75 5.89 8.92
CA ARG A 60 -8.39 7.04 8.28
C ARG A 60 -9.08 6.68 6.97
N TRP A 61 -8.67 5.60 6.31
CA TRP A 61 -9.24 5.20 5.04
C TRP A 61 -10.28 4.10 5.20
N SER A 62 -11.42 4.28 4.55
CA SER A 62 -12.52 3.32 4.60
C SER A 62 -12.13 1.95 4.06
N GLU A 63 -12.66 0.90 4.67
CA GLU A 63 -12.61 -0.45 4.10
C GLU A 63 -13.39 -0.49 2.78
N THR A 64 -12.90 -1.29 1.84
CA THR A 64 -13.52 -1.47 0.52
C THR A 64 -13.61 -2.95 0.20
N SER A 65 -14.35 -3.31 -0.85
CA SER A 65 -14.30 -4.67 -1.39
C SER A 65 -12.89 -5.05 -1.84
N PHE A 66 -12.59 -6.36 -1.92
CA PHE A 66 -11.28 -6.83 -2.38
C PHE A 66 -10.94 -6.36 -3.80
N SER A 67 -11.91 -6.37 -4.72
CA SER A 67 -11.71 -5.90 -6.09
C SER A 67 -11.36 -4.42 -6.14
N GLU A 68 -12.04 -3.60 -5.35
CA GLU A 68 -11.76 -2.17 -5.23
C GLU A 68 -10.43 -1.92 -4.52
N PHE A 69 -10.08 -2.75 -3.54
CA PHE A 69 -8.79 -2.71 -2.86
C PHE A 69 -7.63 -2.90 -3.83
N LEU A 70 -7.72 -3.87 -4.74
CA LEU A 70 -6.69 -4.11 -5.76
C LEU A 70 -6.56 -2.94 -6.72
N ASN A 71 -7.68 -2.40 -7.23
CA ASN A 71 -7.64 -1.24 -8.14
C ASN A 71 -6.99 -0.02 -7.48
N LYS A 72 -7.41 0.31 -6.24
CA LYS A 72 -6.82 1.44 -5.50
C LYS A 72 -5.35 1.22 -5.14
N THR A 73 -4.92 -0.03 -4.98
CA THR A 73 -3.50 -0.36 -4.78
C THR A 73 -2.69 -0.03 -6.02
N GLU A 74 -3.18 -0.41 -7.20
CA GLU A 74 -2.55 -0.06 -8.48
C GLU A 74 -2.49 1.46 -8.67
N ASP A 75 -3.62 2.15 -8.51
CA ASP A 75 -3.70 3.61 -8.62
C ASP A 75 -2.70 4.33 -7.68
N LEU A 76 -2.57 3.86 -6.43
CA LEU A 76 -1.63 4.44 -5.48
C LEU A 76 -0.17 4.21 -5.90
N CYS A 77 0.17 3.00 -6.36
CA CYS A 77 1.51 2.70 -6.84
C CYS A 77 1.89 3.60 -8.03
N GLU A 78 0.97 3.81 -8.98
CA GLU A 78 1.17 4.73 -10.11
C GLU A 78 1.34 6.18 -9.65
N HIS A 79 0.53 6.62 -8.68
CA HIS A 79 0.62 7.96 -8.13
C HIS A 79 1.97 8.21 -7.45
N ILE A 80 2.42 7.28 -6.59
CA ILE A 80 3.72 7.34 -5.92
C ILE A 80 4.85 7.36 -6.94
N TYR A 81 4.81 6.45 -7.93
CA TYR A 81 5.81 6.40 -8.99
C TYR A 81 5.89 7.73 -9.74
N SER A 82 4.73 8.27 -10.16
CA SER A 82 4.68 9.56 -10.85
C SER A 82 5.23 10.71 -10.01
N ALA A 83 5.02 10.72 -8.69
CA ALA A 83 5.54 11.77 -7.82
C ALA A 83 7.07 11.68 -7.69
N LEU A 84 7.59 10.46 -7.53
CA LEU A 84 9.03 10.22 -7.37
C LEU A 84 9.85 10.46 -8.65
N THR A 85 9.28 10.23 -9.83
CA THR A 85 10.00 10.43 -11.11
C THR A 85 9.83 11.82 -11.71
N LYS A 86 8.96 12.67 -11.16
CA LYS A 86 8.81 14.08 -11.56
C LYS A 86 9.75 15.02 -10.80
N SER A 87 10.40 14.53 -9.75
CA SER A 87 11.48 15.22 -9.00
C SER A 87 12.84 15.05 -9.67
#